data_AF-A0A0N7I3Y8-F1
#
_entry.id   AF-A0A0N7I3Y8-F1
#
_cell.length_a   1.000
_cell.length_b   1.000
_cell.length_c   1.000
_cell.angle_alpha   90.00
_cell.angle_beta   90.00
_cell.angle_gamma   90.00
#
_symmetry.space_group_name_H-M   'P 1'
#
loop_
_entity.id
_entity.type
_entity.pdbx_description
1 polymer ?
#
loop_
_entity_poly.entity_id
_entity_poly.type
_entity_poly.pdbx_seq_one_letter_code
_entity_poly.pdbx_strand_id
1 'polypeptide(L)'
;MTGIPYDYGGAPLPPKEKKRRGGWGCLGLVVAVVGIGIAFSALSGGQTTGETGYSDDPIEQARVVLRGEYTYQQIKEATDTAIAGAGLPVNDDSRSRAWSAILAVTKDLDVPPMEIMLCVGEYAPVAHMEFAEVVALCATELHLS
;
A
#
# COMPACT_ATOMS: atom_id res chain seq x y z
N MET A 1 -56.54 -11.72 -18.12
CA MET A 1 -55.84 -12.56 -19.09
C MET A 1 -54.36 -12.58 -18.71
N THR A 2 -53.82 -13.81 -18.56
CA THR A 2 -52.39 -14.24 -18.54
C THR A 2 -51.45 -13.55 -17.54
N GLY A 3 -50.90 -14.19 -16.49
CA GLY A 3 -50.26 -15.53 -16.42
C GLY A 3 -48.84 -15.44 -17.01
N ILE A 4 -47.73 -15.94 -16.46
CA ILE A 4 -47.40 -16.96 -15.46
C ILE A 4 -45.99 -16.64 -14.89
N PRO A 5 -45.68 -17.05 -13.64
CA PRO A 5 -44.38 -16.90 -12.96
C PRO A 5 -43.29 -17.85 -13.49
N TYR A 6 -42.03 -17.51 -13.21
CA TYR A 6 -40.91 -18.47 -13.30
C TYR A 6 -40.43 -18.82 -11.89
N ASP A 7 -40.92 -19.95 -11.40
CA ASP A 7 -40.26 -20.82 -10.43
C ASP A 7 -39.71 -22.03 -11.21
N TYR A 8 -38.52 -22.51 -10.85
CA TYR A 8 -37.89 -23.83 -11.11
C TYR A 8 -36.37 -23.56 -11.15
N GLY A 9 -35.51 -24.12 -10.29
CA GLY A 9 -35.65 -25.23 -9.38
C GLY A 9 -34.29 -25.95 -9.33
N GLY A 10 -33.85 -26.29 -8.11
CA GLY A 10 -32.99 -27.44 -7.81
C GLY A 10 -31.59 -27.53 -8.43
N ALA A 11 -30.55 -27.38 -7.60
CA ALA A 11 -29.89 -28.53 -6.95
C ALA A 11 -28.57 -28.09 -6.27
N PRO A 12 -28.28 -28.55 -5.03
CA PRO A 12 -26.97 -28.39 -4.39
C PRO A 12 -26.08 -29.61 -4.65
N LEU A 13 -24.82 -29.42 -5.06
CA LEU A 13 -23.79 -30.48 -5.09
C LEU A 13 -22.38 -29.83 -5.00
N PRO A 14 -21.33 -30.54 -4.54
CA PRO A 14 -21.10 -31.11 -3.20
C PRO A 14 -19.74 -30.64 -2.62
N PRO A 15 -19.38 -30.92 -1.34
CA PRO A 15 -18.00 -30.70 -0.87
C PRO A 15 -17.07 -31.82 -1.37
N LYS A 16 -15.87 -31.46 -1.85
CA LYS A 16 -14.82 -32.42 -2.23
C LYS A 16 -13.47 -32.03 -1.62
N GLU A 17 -13.22 -32.66 -0.47
CA GLU A 17 -12.00 -33.31 0.02
C GLU A 17 -10.61 -33.05 -0.63
N LYS A 18 -9.63 -32.98 0.29
CA LYS A 18 -8.17 -32.93 0.09
C LYS A 18 -7.63 -33.93 -0.94
N LYS A 19 -6.68 -33.49 -1.76
CA LYS A 19 -5.67 -34.35 -2.37
C LYS A 19 -4.26 -33.80 -2.14
N ARG A 20 -3.55 -34.36 -1.15
CA ARG A 20 -2.08 -34.37 -1.10
C ARG A 20 -1.55 -35.17 -2.30
N ARG A 21 -0.55 -34.64 -3.01
CA ARG A 21 0.73 -35.27 -3.43
C ARG A 21 1.25 -34.71 -4.76
N GLY A 22 2.56 -34.51 -4.80
CA GLY A 22 3.38 -34.26 -6.00
C GLY A 22 3.85 -32.81 -6.03
N GLY A 23 5.06 -32.43 -5.62
CA GLY A 23 6.31 -33.16 -5.74
C GLY A 23 6.90 -32.96 -7.14
N TRP A 24 7.22 -31.71 -7.50
CA TRP A 24 8.20 -31.28 -8.51
C TRP A 24 8.93 -30.13 -7.80
N GLY A 25 10.25 -30.02 -7.71
CA GLY A 25 11.36 -30.67 -8.36
C GLY A 25 12.51 -29.69 -8.09
N CYS A 26 13.55 -30.14 -7.40
CA CYS A 26 14.70 -29.33 -7.08
C CYS A 26 15.38 -28.83 -8.36
N LEU A 27 15.43 -27.51 -8.55
CA LEU A 27 16.40 -26.76 -9.34
C LEU A 27 16.46 -25.41 -8.62
N GLY A 28 17.37 -25.14 -7.69
CA GLY A 28 18.80 -25.24 -7.89
C GLY A 28 19.32 -23.90 -8.41
N LEU A 29 19.26 -22.84 -7.61
CA LEU A 29 20.18 -21.72 -7.76
C LEU A 29 20.51 -21.14 -6.38
N VAL A 30 21.74 -21.42 -5.96
CA VAL A 30 22.37 -20.94 -4.73
C VAL A 30 22.95 -19.56 -5.04
N VAL A 31 22.49 -18.52 -4.38
CA VAL A 31 23.27 -17.27 -4.22
C VAL A 31 23.45 -17.05 -2.73
N ALA A 32 24.62 -17.42 -2.26
CA ALA A 32 25.08 -17.16 -0.90
C ALA A 32 25.43 -15.66 -0.78
N VAL A 33 24.75 -14.96 0.13
CA VAL A 33 25.25 -13.69 0.67
C VAL A 33 25.69 -13.98 2.10
N VAL A 34 27.00 -13.88 2.32
CA VAL A 34 27.71 -14.20 3.55
C VAL A 34 27.79 -12.97 4.45
N GLY A 35 27.33 -13.13 5.71
CA GLY A 35 27.72 -12.39 6.93
C GLY A 35 27.16 -10.96 7.08
N ILE A 36 26.69 -10.49 8.24
CA ILE A 36 27.21 -10.66 9.61
C ILE A 36 26.06 -10.54 10.66
N GLY A 37 25.89 -11.60 11.47
CA GLY A 37 25.67 -11.61 12.94
C GLY A 37 24.40 -11.03 13.59
N ILE A 38 23.52 -11.89 14.15
CA ILE A 38 23.32 -12.06 15.61
C ILE A 38 22.91 -13.53 15.85
N ALA A 39 23.62 -14.23 16.74
CA ALA A 39 23.26 -15.55 17.22
C ALA A 39 22.13 -15.45 18.26
N PHE A 40 20.98 -16.07 17.99
CA PHE A 40 19.96 -16.36 19.01
C PHE A 40 19.62 -17.84 18.94
N SER A 41 20.23 -18.63 19.84
CA SER A 41 19.92 -20.05 19.99
C SER A 41 18.87 -20.24 21.07
N ALA A 42 17.81 -20.95 20.66
CA ALA A 42 16.84 -21.72 21.44
C ALA A 42 15.83 -20.96 22.31
N LEU A 43 14.53 -21.02 21.95
CA LEU A 43 13.54 -21.87 22.63
C LEU A 43 12.18 -21.84 21.91
N SER A 44 11.58 -23.02 21.71
CA SER A 44 10.14 -23.26 21.50
C SER A 44 9.42 -22.62 20.29
N GLY A 45 9.25 -23.42 19.23
CA GLY A 45 7.92 -23.72 18.69
C GLY A 45 7.05 -22.56 18.20
N GLY A 46 7.23 -22.18 16.95
CA GLY A 46 6.31 -21.32 16.20
C GLY A 46 6.97 -20.84 14.92
N GLN A 47 6.91 -21.64 13.86
CA GLN A 47 7.16 -21.13 12.51
C GLN A 47 6.05 -20.12 12.18
N THR A 48 6.21 -18.86 12.57
CA THR A 48 5.72 -17.80 11.69
C THR A 48 6.74 -17.75 10.57
N THR A 49 6.39 -18.40 9.46
CA THR A 49 6.91 -18.08 8.14
C THR A 49 7.12 -16.57 8.12
N GLY A 50 8.37 -16.14 8.03
CA GLY A 50 8.70 -14.78 7.62
C GLY A 50 8.25 -14.65 6.19
N GLU A 51 6.94 -14.55 5.99
CA GLU A 51 6.36 -13.90 4.85
C GLU A 51 6.94 -12.50 4.94
N THR A 52 7.83 -12.15 4.01
CA THR A 52 8.00 -10.75 3.63
C THR A 52 6.67 -10.32 3.02
N GLY A 53 5.65 -10.23 3.86
CA GLY A 53 4.28 -9.91 3.49
C GLY A 53 4.29 -8.44 3.14
N TYR A 54 4.19 -8.17 1.84
CA TYR A 54 3.89 -6.83 1.38
C TYR A 54 2.56 -6.45 2.06
N SER A 55 2.55 -5.41 2.89
CA SER A 55 1.30 -4.95 3.48
C SER A 55 0.40 -4.42 2.38
N ASP A 56 -0.87 -4.84 2.34
CA ASP A 56 -1.87 -4.26 1.43
C ASP A 56 -2.35 -2.87 1.90
N ASP A 57 -1.96 -2.45 3.12
CA ASP A 57 -2.28 -1.14 3.65
C ASP A 57 -1.37 -0.05 3.02
N PRO A 58 -1.93 0.92 2.28
CA PRO A 58 -1.15 1.98 1.64
C PRO A 58 -0.36 2.84 2.63
N ILE A 59 -0.80 2.99 3.88
CA ILE A 59 -0.07 3.74 4.90
C ILE A 59 1.14 2.96 5.40
N GLU A 60 1.04 1.64 5.59
CA GLU A 60 2.22 0.82 5.92
C GLU A 60 3.21 0.77 4.75
N GLN A 61 2.73 0.71 3.51
CA GLN A 61 3.60 0.83 2.33
C GLN A 61 4.34 2.18 2.30
N ALA A 62 3.63 3.28 2.54
CA ALA A 62 4.24 4.61 2.63
C ALA A 62 5.27 4.69 3.76
N ARG A 63 5.00 4.08 4.92
CA ARG A 63 5.93 4.03 6.05
C ARG A 63 7.24 3.32 5.72
N VAL A 64 7.19 2.25 4.92
CA VAL A 64 8.39 1.56 4.41
C VAL A 64 9.20 2.49 3.51
N VAL A 65 8.53 3.23 2.61
CA VAL A 65 9.18 4.20 1.73
C VAL A 65 9.84 5.34 2.51
N LEU A 66 9.18 5.80 3.57
CA LEU A 66 9.69 6.82 4.50
C LEU A 66 10.68 6.24 5.54
N ARG A 67 11.15 5.01 5.35
CA ARG A 67 12.17 4.34 6.19
C ARG A 67 11.82 4.30 7.69
N GLY A 68 10.54 4.38 8.03
CA GLY A 68 10.07 4.40 9.41
C GLY A 68 10.36 5.68 10.19
N GLU A 69 10.72 6.78 9.53
CA GLU A 69 10.95 8.09 10.18
C GLU A 69 9.67 8.67 10.80
N TYR A 70 8.51 8.25 10.30
CA TYR A 70 7.20 8.66 10.77
C TYR A 70 6.40 7.46 11.29
N THR A 71 5.57 7.71 12.30
CA THR A 71 4.63 6.71 12.79
C THR A 71 3.48 6.50 11.79
N TYR A 72 2.86 5.33 11.82
CA TYR A 72 1.67 5.04 11.01
C TYR A 72 0.60 6.14 11.14
N GLN A 73 0.33 6.58 12.37
CA GLN A 73 -0.70 7.59 12.63
C GLN A 73 -0.37 8.95 11.99
N GLN A 74 0.90 9.39 12.07
CA GLN A 74 1.32 10.65 11.44
C GLN A 74 1.17 10.60 9.92
N ILE A 75 1.60 9.49 9.30
CA ILE A 75 1.48 9.30 7.85
C ILE A 75 0.00 9.29 7.45
N LYS A 76 -0.83 8.54 8.18
CA LYS A 76 -2.27 8.46 7.93
C LYS A 76 -2.95 9.82 8.06
N GLU A 77 -2.67 10.56 9.12
CA GLU A 77 -3.29 11.87 9.38
C GLU A 77 -2.95 12.89 8.30
N ALA A 78 -1.67 12.99 7.91
CA ALA A 78 -1.25 13.86 6.83
C ALA A 78 -1.88 13.46 5.49
N THR A 79 -1.91 12.16 5.19
CA THR A 79 -2.51 11.64 3.95
C THR A 79 -4.01 11.92 3.90
N ASP A 80 -4.73 11.61 4.99
CA ASP A 80 -6.17 11.82 5.08
C ASP A 80 -6.51 13.32 4.99
N THR A 81 -5.67 14.19 5.55
CA THR A 81 -5.83 15.65 5.46
C THR A 81 -5.65 16.15 4.02
N ALA A 82 -4.60 15.70 3.32
CA ALA A 82 -4.36 16.05 1.93
C ALA A 82 -5.50 15.59 1.01
N ILE A 83 -5.97 14.35 1.18
CA ILE A 83 -7.07 13.78 0.38
C ILE A 83 -8.37 14.51 0.68
N ALA A 84 -8.70 14.72 1.96
CA ALA A 84 -9.91 15.45 2.35
C ALA A 84 -9.87 16.90 1.86
N GLY A 85 -8.71 17.55 1.92
CA GLY A 85 -8.48 18.91 1.42
C GLY A 85 -8.74 19.03 -0.08
N ALA A 86 -8.39 18.00 -0.86
CA ALA A 86 -8.71 17.94 -2.28
C ALA A 86 -10.16 17.51 -2.60
N GLY A 87 -11.02 17.33 -1.59
CA GLY A 87 -12.40 16.88 -1.78
C GLY A 87 -12.53 15.42 -2.22
N LEU A 88 -11.47 14.61 -2.08
CA LEU A 88 -11.45 13.20 -2.44
C LEU A 88 -11.97 12.32 -1.29
N PRO A 89 -12.55 11.14 -1.58
CA PRO A 89 -13.01 10.23 -0.54
C PRO A 89 -11.83 9.66 0.24
N VAL A 90 -11.87 9.76 1.56
CA VAL A 90 -10.82 9.23 2.46
C VAL A 90 -10.97 7.71 2.61
N ASN A 91 -10.29 6.97 1.73
CA ASN A 91 -10.24 5.51 1.71
C ASN A 91 -8.88 5.02 1.19
N ASP A 92 -8.66 3.71 1.21
CA ASP A 92 -7.35 3.11 0.85
C ASP A 92 -6.98 3.31 -0.62
N ASP A 93 -7.96 3.31 -1.53
CA ASP A 93 -7.72 3.60 -2.94
C ASP A 93 -7.18 5.02 -3.15
N SER A 94 -7.80 6.01 -2.49
CA SER A 94 -7.34 7.41 -2.56
C SER A 94 -5.97 7.58 -1.90
N ARG A 95 -5.72 6.91 -0.77
CA ARG A 95 -4.40 6.91 -0.09
C ARG A 95 -3.31 6.34 -0.99
N SER A 96 -3.57 5.18 -1.60
CA SER A 96 -2.64 4.54 -2.52
C SER A 96 -2.32 5.45 -3.72
N ARG A 97 -3.35 6.08 -4.30
CA ARG A 97 -3.18 7.04 -5.41
C ARG A 97 -2.40 8.29 -5.00
N ALA A 98 -2.69 8.85 -3.83
CA ALA A 98 -2.00 10.02 -3.31
C ALA A 98 -0.49 9.76 -3.15
N TRP A 99 -0.13 8.65 -2.49
CA TRP A 99 1.27 8.25 -2.35
C TRP A 99 1.92 7.91 -3.69
N SER A 100 1.20 7.29 -4.61
CA SER A 100 1.72 7.01 -5.96
C SER A 100 2.05 8.30 -6.72
N ALA A 101 1.20 9.33 -6.63
CA ALA A 101 1.42 10.63 -7.26
C ALA A 101 2.64 11.35 -6.67
N ILE A 102 2.75 11.37 -5.34
CA ILE A 102 3.91 11.99 -4.66
C ILE A 102 5.20 11.25 -5.03
N LEU A 103 5.20 9.92 -4.96
CA LEU A 103 6.39 9.13 -5.29
C LEU A 103 6.74 9.17 -6.78
N ALA A 104 5.83 9.57 -7.65
CA ALA A 104 6.13 9.80 -9.05
C ALA A 104 6.97 11.08 -9.22
N VAL A 105 6.64 12.16 -8.50
CA VAL A 105 7.36 13.45 -8.63
C VAL A 105 8.69 13.48 -7.85
N THR A 106 8.79 12.76 -6.73
CA THR A 106 10.04 12.68 -5.95
C THR A 106 11.13 11.85 -6.59
N LYS A 107 10.84 11.09 -7.65
CA LYS A 107 11.88 10.32 -8.36
C LYS A 107 12.85 11.24 -9.10
N ASP A 108 12.34 12.37 -9.57
CA ASP A 108 13.07 13.33 -10.38
C ASP A 108 13.55 14.55 -9.56
N LEU A 109 13.07 14.66 -8.31
CA LEU A 109 13.32 15.79 -7.41
C LEU A 109 13.84 15.27 -6.07
N ASP A 110 14.95 15.83 -5.57
CA ASP A 110 15.51 15.48 -4.24
C ASP A 110 14.73 16.16 -3.11
N VAL A 111 13.42 15.87 -3.05
CA VAL A 111 12.48 16.44 -2.07
C VAL A 111 11.89 15.30 -1.25
N PRO A 112 11.87 15.38 0.10
CA PRO A 112 11.28 14.35 0.94
C PRO A 112 9.77 14.16 0.63
N PRO A 113 9.29 12.92 0.36
CA PRO A 113 7.88 12.68 0.03
C PRO A 113 6.90 13.18 1.09
N MET A 114 7.29 13.13 2.36
CA MET A 114 6.44 13.59 3.46
C MET A 114 6.25 15.11 3.46
N GLU A 115 7.26 15.89 3.04
CA GLU A 115 7.14 17.35 2.94
C GLU A 115 6.15 17.75 1.84
N ILE A 116 6.18 17.05 0.71
CA ILE A 116 5.19 17.25 -0.36
C ILE A 116 3.78 16.93 0.14
N MET A 117 3.60 15.81 0.85
CA MET A 117 2.28 15.43 1.40
C MET A 117 1.73 16.50 2.35
N LEU A 118 2.59 17.07 3.22
CA LEU A 118 2.21 18.13 4.14
C LEU A 118 1.83 19.42 3.40
N CYS A 119 2.63 19.80 2.39
CA CYS A 119 2.32 20.94 1.52
C CYS A 119 0.97 20.75 0.80
N VAL A 120 0.70 19.56 0.26
CA VAL A 120 -0.59 19.28 -0.39
C VAL A 120 -1.74 19.41 0.60
N GLY A 121 -1.56 18.97 1.85
CA GLY A 121 -2.53 19.18 2.94
C GLY A 121 -2.88 20.64 3.18
N GLU A 122 -1.92 21.55 3.01
CA GLU A 122 -2.11 22.98 3.18
C GLU A 122 -2.77 23.63 1.96
N TYR A 123 -2.35 23.27 0.75
CA TYR A 123 -2.77 23.96 -0.48
C TYR A 123 -3.99 23.35 -1.16
N ALA A 124 -4.22 22.04 -1.06
CA ALA A 124 -5.32 21.38 -1.77
C ALA A 124 -6.71 22.01 -1.52
N PRO A 125 -7.08 22.47 -0.30
CA PRO A 125 -8.38 23.11 -0.06
C PRO A 125 -8.63 24.40 -0.83
N VAL A 126 -7.57 25.12 -1.22
CA VAL A 126 -7.65 26.46 -1.83
C VAL A 126 -7.14 26.52 -3.27
N ALA A 127 -6.44 25.47 -3.70
CA ALA A 127 -5.77 25.42 -4.99
C ALA A 127 -6.74 25.42 -6.19
N HIS A 128 -7.97 24.92 -6.02
CA HIS A 128 -8.93 24.69 -7.12
C HIS A 128 -8.32 23.91 -8.30
N MET A 129 -7.38 23.01 -7.99
CA MET A 129 -6.63 22.19 -8.94
C MET A 129 -6.82 20.71 -8.62
N GLU A 130 -6.52 19.85 -9.59
CA GLU A 130 -6.51 18.41 -9.37
C GLU A 130 -5.39 18.03 -8.39
N PHE A 131 -5.60 16.97 -7.60
CA PHE A 131 -4.62 16.54 -6.58
C PHE A 131 -3.20 16.39 -7.15
N ALA A 132 -3.06 15.81 -8.35
CA ALA A 132 -1.77 15.63 -8.99
C ALA A 132 -1.09 16.96 -9.39
N GLU A 133 -1.86 17.99 -9.74
CA GLU A 133 -1.34 19.32 -10.05
C GLU A 133 -0.84 20.00 -8.76
N VAL A 134 -1.58 19.87 -7.65
CA VAL A 134 -1.14 20.38 -6.34
C VAL A 134 0.15 19.68 -5.89
N VAL A 135 0.24 18.36 -6.08
CA VAL A 135 1.47 17.59 -5.82
C VAL A 135 2.65 18.13 -6.63
N ALA A 136 2.46 18.35 -7.93
CA ALA A 136 3.51 18.87 -8.81
C ALA A 136 3.93 20.30 -8.41
N LEU A 137 2.96 21.15 -8.04
CA LEU A 137 3.22 22.50 -7.55
C LEU A 137 4.05 22.45 -6.26
N CYS A 138 3.58 21.72 -5.25
CA CYS A 138 4.27 21.56 -3.97
C CYS A 138 5.69 20.99 -4.13
N ALA A 139 5.87 19.97 -4.97
CA ALA A 139 7.19 19.42 -5.23
C ALA A 139 8.12 20.44 -5.89
N THR A 140 7.61 21.28 -6.79
CA THR A 140 8.38 22.35 -7.44
C THR A 140 8.74 23.46 -6.46
N GLU A 141 7.78 23.91 -5.65
CA GLU A 141 8.04 24.96 -4.65
C GLU A 141 9.08 24.52 -3.63
N LEU A 142 8.95 23.30 -3.09
CA LEU A 142 9.92 22.75 -2.14
C LEU A 142 11.30 22.52 -2.77
N HIS A 143 11.37 22.11 -4.03
CA HIS A 143 12.65 21.93 -4.73
C HIS A 143 13.40 23.25 -4.97
N LEU A 144 12.67 24.36 -5.11
CA LEU A 144 13.24 25.69 -5.34
C LEU A 144 13.51 26.48 -4.05
N SER A 145 13.09 25.97 -2.90
CA SER A 145 13.25 26.59 -1.58
C SER A 145 14.64 26.33 -0.99
#